data_AF-A0A967F884-F1
#
_entry.id   AF-A0A967F884-F1
#
_cell.length_a   1.000
_cell.length_b   1.000
_cell.length_c   1.000
_cell.angle_alpha   90.00
_cell.angle_beta   90.00
_cell.angle_gamma   90.00
#
_symmetry.space_group_name_H-M   'P 1'
#
loop_
_entity.id
_entity.type
_entity.pdbx_description
1 polymer ?
#
loop_
_entity_poly.entity_id
_entity_poly.type
_entity_poly.pdbx_seq_one_letter_code
_entity_poly.pdbx_strand_id
1 'polypeptide(L)'
;PVSRAEGQRRFAADPEFQISMKGNDHPFHIHINPMWVLRIDVPDENGELHNILPEPCWMDTAAIPRNGGRIVFRSRFDDFAGYWIHHCHILAHEDNGMMAQIECVDDAMQANYRPRERAAEFGMSGKAVSAIYPPPSAELRYRQNLTFVDPSPIGGYEYPGFELEIPVLDTEETEG
;
A
#
# COMPACT_ATOMS: atom_id res chain seq x y z
N PRO A 1 -25.83 2.62 13.31
CA PRO A 1 -24.94 2.39 12.13
C PRO A 1 -25.17 3.47 11.07
N VAL A 2 -24.12 4.15 10.61
CA VAL A 2 -24.21 5.06 9.46
C VAL A 2 -24.25 4.22 8.18
N SER A 3 -25.01 4.67 7.17
CA SER A 3 -25.06 3.97 5.87
C SER A 3 -23.73 4.13 5.12
N ARG A 4 -23.42 3.22 4.19
CA ARG A 4 -22.21 3.30 3.34
C ARG A 4 -22.08 4.67 2.65
N ALA A 5 -23.16 5.18 2.06
CA ALA A 5 -23.18 6.49 1.40
C ALA A 5 -22.94 7.67 2.37
N GLU A 6 -23.44 7.58 3.60
CA GLU A 6 -23.20 8.56 4.66
C GLU A 6 -21.73 8.51 5.13
N GLY A 7 -21.17 7.31 5.30
CA GLY A 7 -19.76 7.10 5.61
C GLY A 7 -18.84 7.64 4.50
N GLN A 8 -19.18 7.42 3.23
CA GLN A 8 -18.43 7.92 2.08
C GLN A 8 -18.45 9.45 1.99
N ARG A 9 -19.61 10.09 2.21
CA ARG A 9 -19.69 11.56 2.26
C ARG A 9 -18.86 12.13 3.40
N ARG A 10 -18.86 11.47 4.56
CA ARG A 10 -18.02 11.86 5.70
C ARG A 10 -16.55 11.71 5.37
N PHE A 11 -16.11 10.55 4.87
CA PHE A 11 -14.74 10.32 4.40
C PHE A 11 -14.25 11.38 3.40
N ALA A 12 -15.08 11.73 2.42
CA ALA A 12 -14.74 12.76 1.43
C ALA A 12 -14.64 14.17 2.03
N ALA A 13 -15.40 14.45 3.09
CA ALA A 13 -15.39 15.74 3.78
C ALA A 13 -14.42 15.79 4.97
N ASP A 14 -13.88 14.65 5.43
CA ASP A 14 -13.14 14.53 6.68
C ASP A 14 -11.72 15.12 6.54
N PRO A 15 -11.43 16.28 7.15
CA PRO A 15 -10.11 16.87 7.08
C PRO A 15 -9.06 16.06 7.84
N GLU A 16 -9.44 15.15 8.75
CA GLU A 16 -8.54 14.34 9.56
C GLU A 16 -8.13 13.03 8.85
N PHE A 17 -8.94 12.51 7.92
CA PHE A 17 -8.58 11.33 7.14
C PHE A 17 -7.64 11.71 5.99
N GLN A 18 -6.35 11.87 6.31
CA GLN A 18 -5.28 12.16 5.35
C GLN A 18 -4.06 11.30 5.66
N ILE A 19 -3.48 10.72 4.61
CA ILE A 19 -2.19 10.04 4.69
C ILE A 19 -1.14 11.02 4.19
N SER A 20 -0.17 11.35 5.04
CA SER A 20 0.97 12.20 4.70
C SER A 20 2.21 11.33 4.60
N MET A 21 2.81 11.26 3.42
CA MET A 21 4.07 10.55 3.20
C MET A 21 5.18 11.56 2.94
N LYS A 22 6.19 11.53 3.82
CA LYS A 22 7.43 12.29 3.71
C LYS A 22 8.52 11.36 3.25
N GLY A 23 9.43 11.86 2.43
CA GLY A 23 10.54 11.05 1.95
C GLY A 23 11.53 11.87 1.16
N ASN A 24 12.31 11.13 0.39
CA ASN A 24 13.12 11.67 -0.68
C ASN A 24 12.63 11.05 -1.99
N ASP A 25 13.11 11.58 -3.11
CA ASP A 25 12.77 11.24 -4.50
C ASP A 25 12.42 9.78 -4.81
N HIS A 26 11.20 9.37 -4.48
CA HIS A 26 10.71 8.01 -4.65
C HIS A 26 9.25 8.08 -5.13
N PRO A 27 8.93 7.51 -6.31
CA PRO A 27 7.56 7.37 -6.76
C PRO A 27 6.88 6.31 -5.91
N PHE A 28 5.89 6.71 -5.12
CA PHE A 28 5.05 5.79 -4.36
C PHE A 28 3.91 5.31 -5.25
N HIS A 29 3.79 4.00 -5.39
CA HIS A 29 2.71 3.34 -6.12
C HIS A 29 1.90 2.44 -5.19
N ILE A 30 0.58 2.44 -5.34
CA ILE A 30 -0.34 1.56 -4.61
C ILE A 30 -1.23 0.79 -5.58
N HIS A 31 -1.30 -0.52 -5.40
CA HIS A 31 -2.17 -1.38 -6.20
C HIS A 31 -3.63 -1.25 -5.75
N ILE A 32 -4.57 -1.41 -6.71
CA ILE A 32 -6.03 -1.51 -6.55
C ILE A 32 -6.73 -0.25 -6.03
N ASN A 33 -6.12 0.49 -5.10
CA ASN A 33 -6.75 1.53 -4.31
C ASN A 33 -6.14 2.90 -4.65
N PRO A 34 -6.59 3.54 -5.75
CA PRO A 34 -6.01 4.80 -6.21
C PRO A 34 -6.14 5.86 -5.12
N MET A 35 -5.20 6.80 -5.15
CA MET A 35 -5.10 7.91 -4.21
C MET A 35 -5.82 9.12 -4.78
N TRP A 36 -6.69 9.74 -3.98
CA TRP A 36 -7.10 11.12 -4.20
C TRP A 36 -6.02 12.03 -3.61
N VAL A 37 -5.08 12.47 -4.44
CA VAL A 37 -3.95 13.29 -4.02
C VAL A 37 -4.42 14.72 -3.84
N LEU A 38 -4.31 15.22 -2.61
CA LEU A 38 -4.73 16.56 -2.21
C LEU A 38 -3.61 17.58 -2.42
N ARG A 39 -2.37 17.20 -2.11
CA ARG A 39 -1.20 18.07 -2.19
C ARG A 39 0.06 17.29 -2.55
N ILE A 40 0.94 17.94 -3.30
CA ILE A 40 2.34 17.56 -3.48
C ILE A 40 3.16 18.76 -3.03
N ASP A 41 3.69 18.68 -1.81
CA ASP A 41 4.43 19.76 -1.16
C ASP A 41 5.93 19.61 -1.43
N VAL A 42 6.52 20.58 -2.12
CA VAL A 42 7.95 20.65 -2.47
C VAL A 42 8.61 21.74 -1.62
N PRO A 43 9.76 21.46 -0.97
CA PRO A 43 10.50 22.48 -0.25
C PRO A 43 11.19 23.46 -1.21
N ASP A 44 11.15 24.76 -0.89
CA ASP A 44 12.00 25.76 -1.53
C ASP A 44 13.43 25.79 -0.95
N GLU A 45 14.23 26.76 -1.35
CA GLU A 45 15.61 26.94 -0.89
C GLU A 45 15.72 27.16 0.64
N ASN A 46 14.66 27.65 1.28
CA ASN A 46 14.59 27.87 2.72
C ASN A 46 13.94 26.70 3.46
N GLY A 47 13.50 25.66 2.75
CA GLY A 47 12.79 24.50 3.30
C GLY A 47 11.28 24.74 3.52
N GLU A 48 10.71 25.83 3.02
CA GLU A 48 9.27 26.07 3.09
C GLU A 48 8.53 25.20 2.08
N LEU A 49 7.47 24.53 2.50
CA LEU A 49 6.71 23.59 1.68
C LEU A 49 5.66 24.29 0.83
N HIS A 50 5.80 24.19 -0.49
CA HIS A 50 4.87 24.75 -1.47
C HIS A 50 4.11 23.64 -2.19
N ASN A 51 2.78 23.70 -2.18
CA ASN A 51 1.98 22.75 -2.95
C ASN A 51 2.05 23.09 -4.44
N ILE A 52 2.52 22.14 -5.23
CA ILE A 52 2.63 22.27 -6.69
C ILE A 52 1.39 21.77 -7.43
N LEU A 53 0.46 21.10 -6.74
CA LEU A 53 -0.74 20.57 -7.34
C LEU A 53 -1.83 21.66 -7.44
N PRO A 54 -2.31 22.05 -8.64
CA PRO A 54 -3.28 23.12 -8.79
C PRO A 54 -4.65 22.76 -8.23
N GLU A 55 -5.06 21.50 -8.39
CA GLU A 55 -6.29 20.94 -7.85
C GLU A 55 -6.10 19.46 -7.50
N PRO A 56 -6.81 18.93 -6.47
CA PRO A 56 -6.75 17.51 -6.14
C PRO A 56 -7.15 16.61 -7.31
N CYS A 57 -6.49 15.47 -7.47
CA CYS A 57 -6.79 14.52 -8.55
C CYS A 57 -6.50 13.06 -8.15
N TRP A 58 -7.03 12.12 -8.94
CA TRP A 58 -6.75 10.69 -8.77
C TRP A 58 -5.37 10.33 -9.33
N MET A 59 -4.57 9.61 -8.56
CA MET A 59 -3.30 9.03 -8.96
C MET A 59 -3.13 7.65 -8.31
N ASP A 60 -2.63 6.66 -9.04
CA ASP A 60 -2.14 5.40 -8.44
C ASP A 60 -0.65 5.48 -8.06
N THR A 61 0.05 6.45 -8.64
CA THR A 61 1.49 6.67 -8.50
C THR A 61 1.78 8.15 -8.33
N ALA A 62 2.49 8.53 -7.27
CA ALA A 62 2.87 9.91 -7.01
C ALA A 62 4.32 10.01 -6.53
N ALA A 63 5.08 10.95 -7.09
CA ALA A 63 6.44 11.22 -6.66
C ALA A 63 6.45 11.90 -5.30
N ILE A 64 7.14 11.31 -4.32
CA ILE A 64 7.46 11.99 -3.06
C ILE A 64 8.63 12.93 -3.32
N PRO A 65 8.46 14.26 -3.21
CA PRO A 65 9.52 15.19 -3.55
C PRO A 65 10.73 15.06 -2.63
N ARG A 66 11.90 15.40 -3.16
CA ARG A 66 13.19 15.34 -2.45
C ARG A 66 13.24 16.36 -1.29
N ASN A 67 14.25 16.24 -0.43
CA ASN A 67 14.60 17.20 0.63
C ASN A 67 13.51 17.40 1.69
N GLY A 68 12.77 16.35 2.03
CA GLY A 68 11.70 16.43 3.05
C GLY A 68 10.36 16.93 2.50
N GLY A 69 10.21 16.94 1.18
CA GLY A 69 8.91 17.08 0.53
C GLY A 69 7.95 15.97 0.94
N ARG A 70 6.66 16.20 0.67
CA ARG A 70 5.61 15.26 1.03
C ARG A 70 4.47 15.23 0.04
N ILE A 71 3.79 14.09 0.00
CA ILE A 71 2.48 13.97 -0.61
C ILE A 71 1.42 13.84 0.48
N VAL A 72 0.26 14.41 0.24
CA VAL A 72 -0.91 14.31 1.11
C VAL A 72 -2.06 13.77 0.28
N PHE A 73 -2.62 12.63 0.66
CA PHE A 73 -3.67 11.98 -0.12
C PHE A 73 -4.68 11.26 0.77
N ARG A 74 -5.77 10.83 0.14
CA ARG A 74 -6.75 9.88 0.71
C ARG A 74 -6.81 8.65 -0.17
N SER A 75 -7.00 7.47 0.40
CA SER A 75 -7.28 6.26 -0.36
C SER A 75 -8.44 5.51 0.29
N ARG A 76 -9.24 4.84 -0.54
CA ARG A 76 -10.39 4.04 -0.11
C ARG A 76 -10.11 2.58 -0.40
N PHE A 77 -10.50 1.73 0.53
CA PHE A 77 -10.38 0.29 0.41
C PHE A 77 -11.79 -0.33 0.52
N ASP A 78 -12.63 -0.07 -0.49
CA ASP A 78 -14.11 -0.26 -0.41
C ASP A 78 -14.63 -1.39 -1.31
N ASP A 79 -13.81 -1.86 -2.25
CA ASP A 79 -14.26 -2.74 -3.33
C ASP A 79 -13.78 -4.18 -3.15
N PHE A 80 -12.58 -4.39 -2.57
CA PHE A 80 -11.93 -5.70 -2.48
C PHE A 80 -11.25 -5.91 -1.13
N ALA A 81 -11.51 -7.06 -0.49
CA ALA A 81 -10.68 -7.58 0.58
C ALA A 81 -9.61 -8.54 0.06
N GLY A 82 -8.53 -8.70 0.84
CA GLY A 82 -7.36 -9.46 0.46
C GLY A 82 -6.08 -8.66 0.61
N TYR A 83 -5.04 -9.08 -0.11
CA TYR A 83 -3.71 -8.51 0.03
C TYR A 83 -3.25 -7.89 -1.28
N TRP A 84 -2.54 -6.76 -1.16
CA TRP A 84 -1.91 -6.08 -2.29
C TRP A 84 -0.63 -5.40 -1.82
N ILE A 85 0.09 -4.78 -2.75
CA ILE A 85 1.38 -4.18 -2.50
C ILE A 85 1.30 -2.67 -2.73
N HIS A 86 2.04 -1.92 -1.93
CA HIS A 86 2.54 -0.62 -2.35
C HIS A 86 4.07 -0.66 -2.33
N HIS A 87 4.68 0.09 -3.24
CA HIS A 87 6.12 0.05 -3.40
C HIS A 87 6.66 1.33 -4.00
N CYS A 88 7.98 1.48 -3.94
CA CYS A 88 8.66 2.42 -4.80
C CYS A 88 8.60 1.92 -6.24
N HIS A 89 8.18 2.77 -7.17
CA HIS A 89 8.15 2.44 -8.60
C HIS A 89 9.53 2.61 -9.30
N ILE A 90 10.60 2.79 -8.53
CA ILE A 90 11.98 2.59 -9.02
C ILE A 90 12.26 1.10 -8.85
N LEU A 91 12.28 0.36 -9.95
CA LEU A 91 12.38 -1.11 -9.95
C LEU A 91 13.54 -1.65 -9.11
N ALA A 92 14.72 -1.02 -9.20
CA ALA A 92 15.86 -1.42 -8.38
C ALA A 92 15.59 -1.26 -6.87
N HIS A 93 14.80 -0.26 -6.45
CA HIS A 93 14.44 -0.09 -5.04
C HIS A 93 13.35 -1.08 -4.63
N GLU A 94 12.38 -1.33 -5.50
CA GLU A 94 11.35 -2.36 -5.33
C GLU A 94 11.97 -3.75 -5.07
N ASP A 95 12.85 -4.20 -5.97
CA ASP A 95 13.53 -5.49 -5.89
C ASP A 95 14.43 -5.62 -4.66
N ASN A 96 14.97 -4.49 -4.17
CA ASN A 96 15.77 -4.43 -2.94
C ASN A 96 14.90 -4.24 -1.68
N GLY A 97 13.58 -4.39 -1.78
CA GLY A 97 12.68 -4.47 -0.62
C GLY A 97 12.02 -3.16 -0.23
N MET A 98 12.04 -2.11 -1.08
CA MET A 98 11.23 -0.91 -0.88
C MET A 98 9.77 -1.14 -1.31
N MET A 99 9.18 -2.17 -0.72
CA MET A 99 7.87 -2.73 -0.98
C MET A 99 7.26 -3.13 0.35
N ALA A 100 5.95 -2.94 0.50
CA ALA A 100 5.20 -3.45 1.63
C ALA A 100 3.83 -3.96 1.21
N GLN A 101 3.42 -5.04 1.86
CA GLN A 101 2.11 -5.64 1.71
C GLN A 101 1.11 -4.92 2.59
N ILE A 102 -0.08 -4.67 2.03
CA ILE A 102 -1.27 -4.22 2.75
C ILE A 102 -2.30 -5.34 2.69
N GLU A 103 -3.02 -5.52 3.79
CA GLU A 103 -4.22 -6.34 3.88
C GLU A 103 -5.45 -5.44 4.01
N CYS A 104 -6.43 -5.55 3.11
CA CYS A 104 -7.81 -5.25 3.50
C CYS A 104 -8.44 -6.45 4.15
N VAL A 105 -9.29 -6.10 5.08
CA VAL A 105 -10.27 -6.99 5.68
C VAL A 105 -11.67 -6.41 5.47
N ASP A 106 -12.66 -7.30 5.39
CA ASP A 106 -14.07 -6.91 5.24
C ASP A 106 -14.65 -6.29 6.51
N ASP A 107 -13.97 -6.47 7.66
CA ASP A 107 -14.36 -5.92 8.95
C ASP A 107 -13.17 -5.18 9.59
N ALA A 108 -13.36 -3.90 9.90
CA ALA A 108 -12.36 -3.08 10.57
C ALA A 108 -11.84 -3.68 11.90
N MET A 109 -12.62 -4.52 12.57
CA MET A 109 -12.19 -5.24 13.79
C MET A 109 -11.14 -6.32 13.52
N GLN A 110 -11.05 -6.81 12.28
CA GLN A 110 -10.03 -7.75 11.84
C GLN A 110 -8.76 -7.03 11.39
N ALA A 111 -8.82 -5.71 11.18
CA ALA A 111 -7.65 -4.95 10.77
C ALA A 111 -6.66 -4.94 11.93
N ASN A 112 -5.37 -4.98 11.62
CA ASN A 112 -4.32 -4.76 12.62
C ASN A 112 -4.22 -3.26 12.99
N TYR A 113 -5.34 -2.64 13.34
CA TYR A 113 -5.47 -1.21 13.65
C TYR A 113 -4.86 -0.84 15.00
N ARG A 114 -4.54 -1.84 15.84
CA ARG A 114 -3.83 -1.64 17.10
C ARG A 114 -2.42 -1.16 16.77
N PRO A 115 -2.08 0.12 17.01
CA PRO A 115 -0.75 0.62 16.73
C PRO A 115 0.23 -0.21 17.55
N ARG A 116 1.15 -0.90 16.87
CA ARG A 116 2.26 -1.53 17.57
C ARG A 116 3.18 -0.41 18.04
N GLU A 117 3.70 -0.48 19.26
CA GLU A 117 4.64 0.52 19.79
C GLU A 117 5.87 0.70 18.87
N ARG A 118 6.18 -0.31 18.03
CA ARG A 118 7.27 -0.26 17.05
C ARG A 118 6.97 -1.10 15.80
N ALA A 119 7.24 -0.55 14.61
CA ALA A 119 7.08 -1.25 13.33
C ALA A 119 8.38 -1.93 12.83
N ALA A 120 9.57 -1.44 13.20
CA ALA A 120 10.91 -2.06 13.08
C ALA A 120 11.95 -0.94 13.30
N GLU A 121 13.23 -1.27 13.50
CA GLU A 121 14.34 -0.31 13.52
C GLU A 121 15.33 -0.63 12.41
N PHE A 122 16.03 0.40 11.91
CA PHE A 122 17.04 0.25 10.84
C PHE A 122 18.14 -0.79 11.17
N GLY A 123 18.44 -1.01 12.45
CA GLY A 123 19.44 -1.99 12.90
C GLY A 123 18.91 -3.41 13.08
N MET A 124 17.63 -3.68 12.83
CA MET A 124 17.07 -5.02 12.97
C MET A 124 17.51 -5.94 11.83
N SER A 125 17.85 -7.20 12.16
CA SER A 125 18.09 -8.22 11.13
C SER A 125 16.79 -8.58 10.43
N GLY A 126 16.87 -9.06 9.18
CA GLY A 126 15.70 -9.53 8.43
C GLY A 126 14.90 -10.58 9.20
N LYS A 127 15.55 -11.50 9.91
CA LYS A 127 14.89 -12.50 10.77
C LYS A 127 14.10 -11.86 11.92
N ALA A 128 14.64 -10.81 12.54
CA ALA A 128 13.96 -10.08 13.61
C ALA A 128 12.75 -9.29 13.08
N VAL A 129 12.85 -8.74 11.86
CA VAL A 129 11.70 -8.10 11.19
C VAL A 129 10.64 -9.15 10.83
N SER A 130 11.02 -10.28 10.24
CA SER A 130 10.11 -11.38 9.90
C SER A 130 9.43 -12.02 11.11
N ALA A 131 10.04 -11.98 12.29
CA ALA A 131 9.38 -12.42 13.52
C ALA A 131 8.23 -11.50 13.95
N ILE A 132 8.30 -10.21 13.62
CA ILE A 132 7.22 -9.24 13.85
C ILE A 132 6.18 -9.30 12.71
N TYR A 133 6.65 -9.46 11.47
CA TYR A 133 5.85 -9.55 10.25
C TYR A 133 6.23 -10.83 9.48
N PRO A 134 5.65 -11.99 9.84
CA PRO A 134 5.93 -13.21 9.13
C PRO A 134 5.53 -13.04 7.66
N PRO A 135 6.45 -13.31 6.71
CA PRO A 135 6.12 -13.22 5.30
C PRO A 135 5.03 -14.26 5.01
N PRO A 136 4.06 -13.95 4.14
CA PRO A 136 3.07 -14.94 3.72
C PRO A 136 3.74 -16.12 3.02
N SER A 137 3.07 -17.27 2.94
CA SER A 137 3.62 -18.45 2.27
C SER A 137 4.00 -18.14 0.81
N ALA A 138 4.98 -18.86 0.26
CA ALA A 138 5.37 -18.70 -1.13
C ALA A 138 4.17 -18.90 -2.08
N GLU A 139 3.32 -19.88 -1.78
CA GLU A 139 2.05 -20.08 -2.48
C GLU A 139 1.15 -18.84 -2.41
N LEU A 140 0.94 -18.26 -1.23
CA LEU A 140 0.09 -17.07 -1.09
C LEU A 140 0.66 -15.89 -1.89
N ARG A 141 1.98 -15.67 -1.85
CA ARG A 141 2.65 -14.63 -2.65
C ARG A 141 2.45 -14.85 -4.15
N TYR A 142 2.58 -16.09 -4.63
CA TYR A 142 2.33 -16.40 -6.04
C TYR A 142 0.86 -16.18 -6.42
N ARG A 143 -0.08 -16.69 -5.61
CA ARG A 143 -1.52 -16.53 -5.89
C ARG A 143 -1.98 -15.07 -5.86
N GLN A 144 -1.43 -14.25 -4.97
CA GLN A 144 -1.74 -12.81 -4.86
C GLN A 144 -1.30 -12.01 -6.09
N ASN A 145 -0.20 -12.38 -6.74
CA ASN A 145 0.28 -11.71 -7.95
C ASN A 145 -0.53 -12.08 -9.21
N LEU A 146 -1.43 -13.07 -9.12
CA LEU A 146 -1.97 -13.77 -10.28
C LEU A 146 -3.49 -14.01 -10.25
N THR A 147 -4.13 -13.86 -9.08
CA THR A 147 -5.57 -14.12 -8.92
C THR A 147 -6.26 -12.94 -8.25
N PHE A 148 -7.19 -12.32 -8.98
CA PHE A 148 -8.11 -11.34 -8.43
C PHE A 148 -9.52 -11.95 -8.45
N VAL A 149 -10.12 -12.11 -7.28
CA VAL A 149 -11.54 -12.48 -7.17
C VAL A 149 -12.31 -11.18 -7.01
N ASP A 150 -13.12 -10.81 -8.00
CA ASP A 150 -14.04 -9.68 -7.93
C ASP A 150 -15.31 -10.11 -7.17
N PRO A 151 -15.55 -9.66 -5.93
CA PRO A 151 -16.76 -9.98 -5.17
C PRO A 151 -17.93 -9.05 -5.54
N SER A 152 -17.79 -8.20 -6.58
CA SER A 152 -18.85 -7.28 -7.01
C SER A 152 -20.14 -8.04 -7.34
N PRO A 153 -21.28 -7.67 -6.71
CA PRO A 153 -22.58 -8.27 -7.00
C PRO A 153 -23.12 -7.88 -8.39
N ILE A 154 -22.39 -7.05 -9.15
CA ILE A 154 -22.77 -6.57 -10.48
C ILE A 154 -21.71 -7.04 -11.49
N GLY A 155 -21.76 -8.32 -11.86
CA GLY A 155 -20.96 -8.81 -12.98
C GLY A 155 -20.58 -10.28 -12.94
N GLY A 156 -20.33 -10.87 -11.77
CA GLY A 156 -20.05 -12.31 -11.65
C GLY A 156 -18.92 -12.82 -12.57
N TYR A 157 -17.96 -11.96 -12.93
CA TYR A 157 -16.86 -12.34 -13.79
C TYR A 157 -15.78 -13.03 -12.95
N GLU A 158 -15.73 -14.36 -13.03
CA GLU A 158 -14.53 -15.10 -12.65
C GLU A 158 -13.47 -14.87 -13.71
N TYR A 159 -12.40 -14.17 -13.35
CA TYR A 159 -11.20 -14.11 -14.17
C TYR A 159 -10.38 -15.36 -13.86
N PRO A 160 -10.36 -16.39 -14.72
CA PRO A 160 -9.45 -17.50 -14.51
C PRO A 160 -8.04 -16.93 -14.57
N GLY A 161 -7.39 -16.84 -13.40
CA GLY A 161 -5.97 -16.50 -13.33
C GLY A 161 -5.17 -17.46 -14.22
N PHE A 162 -3.92 -17.11 -14.50
CA PHE A 162 -3.04 -18.00 -15.28
C PHE A 162 -2.91 -19.36 -14.56
N GLU A 163 -2.98 -20.47 -15.32
CA GLU A 163 -2.62 -21.79 -14.77
C GLU A 163 -1.14 -21.75 -14.34
N LEU A 164 -0.88 -22.03 -13.07
CA LEU A 164 0.48 -22.11 -12.55
C LEU A 164 0.88 -23.55 -12.27
N GLU A 165 2.03 -23.93 -12.81
CA GLU A 165 2.91 -24.88 -12.14
C GLU A 165 3.73 -24.10 -11.11
N ILE A 166 3.40 -24.28 -9.83
CA ILE A 166 4.20 -23.71 -8.74
C ILE A 166 5.54 -24.48 -8.71
N PRO A 167 6.69 -23.81 -8.92
CA PRO A 167 7.96 -24.50 -8.74
C PRO A 167 8.09 -24.92 -7.29
N VAL A 168 8.25 -26.22 -7.06
CA VAL A 168 8.65 -26.74 -5.75
C VAL A 168 10.08 -26.27 -5.52
N LEU A 169 10.22 -25.22 -4.71
CA LEU A 169 11.54 -24.78 -4.25
C LEU A 169 11.99 -25.79 -3.19
N ASP A 170 13.07 -26.51 -3.46
CA ASP A 170 13.68 -27.42 -2.49
C ASP A 170 13.94 -26.66 -1.20
N THR A 171 13.38 -27.14 -0.09
CA THR A 171 13.48 -26.51 1.22
C THR A 171 14.85 -26.72 1.90
N GLU A 172 15.86 -27.14 1.14
CA GLU A 172 17.20 -27.43 1.65
C GLU A 172 18.24 -26.50 1.02
N GLU A 173 18.32 -25.26 1.50
CA GLU A 173 19.58 -24.50 1.49
C GLU A 173 19.49 -23.30 2.45
N THR A 174 19.34 -23.57 3.75
CA THR A 174 19.78 -22.63 4.79
C THR A 174 20.43 -23.42 5.92
N GLU A 175 21.68 -23.84 5.71
CA GLU A 175 22.71 -23.95 6.74
C GLU A 175 24.09 -23.99 6.06
N GLY A 176 24.71 -22.82 5.97
CA GLY A 176 26.06 -22.57 5.48
C GLY A 176 26.54 -21.19 5.90
#